data_AF-A0ABD2PHU8-F1
#
_entry.id   AF-A0ABD2PHU8-F1
#
_cell.length_a   1.000
_cell.length_b   1.000
_cell.length_c   1.000
_cell.angle_alpha   90.00
_cell.angle_beta   90.00
_cell.angle_gamma   90.00
#
_symmetry.space_group_name_H-M   'P 1'
#
loop_
_entity.id
_entity.type
_entity.pdbx_description
1 polymer ?
#
loop_
_entity_poly.entity_id
_entity_poly.type
_entity_poly.pdbx_seq_one_letter_code
_entity_poly.pdbx_strand_id
1 'polypeptide(L)'
;MYVHREKDPYPVDALPTCNHALSVCQQERKCIKLYEDFKTNCKVRDNKCRMEDRDSCHEAWTNLRRSPMFGCICPNNHMKKRCDRIFSMVNHNPCVGK
;
A
#
# COMPACT_ATOMS: atom_id res chain seq x y z
N MET A 1 12.49 -11.64 33.52
CA MET A 1 12.80 -10.55 32.58
C MET A 1 11.71 -10.52 31.54
N TYR A 2 10.75 -9.59 31.65
CA TYR A 2 9.67 -9.46 30.68
C TYR A 2 10.21 -8.73 29.46
N VAL A 3 10.32 -9.44 28.34
CA VAL A 3 10.63 -8.84 27.05
C VAL A 3 9.43 -7.98 26.69
N HIS A 4 9.58 -6.65 26.78
CA HIS A 4 8.66 -5.72 26.14
C HIS A 4 8.82 -5.91 24.63
N ARG A 5 8.05 -6.85 24.08
CA ARG A 5 7.77 -6.95 22.66
C ARG A 5 7.11 -5.62 22.29
N GLU A 6 7.87 -4.77 21.61
CA GLU A 6 7.35 -3.62 20.88
C GLU A 6 6.14 -4.13 20.09
N LYS A 7 4.96 -3.64 20.45
CA LYS A 7 3.73 -4.05 19.78
C LYS A 7 3.89 -3.58 18.35
N ASP A 8 4.16 -4.51 17.44
CA ASP A 8 3.93 -4.29 16.01
C ASP A 8 2.55 -3.61 15.91
N PRO A 9 2.47 -2.37 15.40
CA PRO A 9 1.21 -1.62 15.38
C PRO A 9 0.14 -2.29 14.49
N TYR A 10 0.49 -3.38 13.81
CA TYR A 10 -0.35 -4.16 12.93
C TYR A 10 -0.35 -5.63 13.37
N PRO A 11 -1.35 -6.09 14.15
CA PRO A 11 -1.48 -7.50 14.49
C PRO A 11 -1.61 -8.35 13.21
N VAL A 12 -0.74 -9.36 13.09
CA VAL A 12 -0.55 -10.21 11.90
C VAL A 12 -1.77 -11.11 11.61
N ASP A 13 -2.69 -11.27 12.56
CA ASP A 13 -3.73 -12.32 12.50
C ASP A 13 -4.98 -11.98 11.67
N ALA A 14 -5.11 -10.75 11.15
CA ALA A 14 -6.10 -10.41 10.13
C ALA A 14 -5.59 -9.29 9.24
N LEU A 15 -5.28 -9.60 7.97
CA LEU A 15 -4.91 -8.58 6.98
C LEU A 15 -6.02 -7.50 6.93
N PRO A 16 -5.69 -6.21 7.14
CA PRO A 16 -6.70 -5.17 7.13
C PRO A 16 -7.30 -5.03 5.72
N THR A 17 -8.56 -4.58 5.64
CA THR A 17 -9.13 -4.25 4.33
C THR A 17 -8.37 -3.08 3.70
N CYS A 18 -8.22 -2.99 2.38
CA CYS A 18 -7.48 -1.87 1.78
C CYS A 18 -8.07 -0.49 2.09
N ASN A 19 -9.38 -0.42 2.31
CA ASN A 19 -10.02 0.81 2.79
C ASN A 19 -9.58 1.16 4.21
N HIS A 20 -9.52 0.18 5.11
CA HIS A 20 -9.06 0.40 6.48
C HIS A 20 -7.56 0.70 6.53
N ALA A 21 -6.75 -0.04 5.78
CA ALA A 21 -5.32 0.23 5.63
C ALA A 21 -5.07 1.67 5.18
N LEU A 22 -5.80 2.15 4.17
CA LEU A 22 -5.71 3.53 3.72
C LEU A 22 -6.15 4.53 4.80
N SER A 23 -7.24 4.24 5.50
CA SER A 23 -7.72 5.08 6.60
C SER A 23 -6.67 5.23 7.71
N VAL A 24 -6.02 4.14 8.11
CA VAL A 24 -4.94 4.18 9.10
C VAL A 24 -3.71 4.89 8.53
N CYS A 25 -3.38 4.62 7.27
CA CYS A 25 -2.25 5.26 6.59
C CYS A 25 -2.40 6.77 6.51
N GLN A 26 -3.62 7.28 6.33
CA GLN A 26 -3.93 8.71 6.33
C GLN A 26 -3.74 9.38 7.69
N GLN A 27 -3.92 8.63 8.78
CA GLN A 27 -3.71 9.15 10.14
C GLN A 27 -2.21 9.21 10.50
N GLU A 28 -1.38 8.38 9.88
CA GLU A 28 0.06 8.36 10.10
C GLU A 28 0.81 9.12 9.00
N ARG A 29 1.42 10.27 9.36
CA ARG A 29 2.16 11.13 8.41
C ARG A 29 3.23 10.39 7.60
N LYS A 30 3.90 9.42 8.21
CA LYS A 30 4.93 8.60 7.54
C LYS A 30 4.29 7.70 6.49
N CYS A 31 3.22 6.99 6.84
CA CYS A 31 2.54 6.09 5.92
C CYS A 31 1.95 6.82 4.72
N ILE A 32 1.20 7.91 4.94
CA ILE A 32 0.59 8.65 3.83
C ILE A 32 1.63 9.21 2.87
N LYS A 33 2.79 9.64 3.39
CA LYS A 33 3.91 10.08 2.56
C LYS A 33 4.43 8.94 1.68
N LEU A 34 4.67 7.75 2.25
CA LEU A 34 5.09 6.58 1.47
C LEU A 34 4.09 6.22 0.36
N TYR A 35 2.79 6.33 0.65
CA TYR A 35 1.75 6.05 -0.32
C TYR A 35 1.68 7.09 -1.46
N GLU A 36 1.82 8.38 -1.15
CA GLU A 36 1.88 9.43 -2.17
C GLU A 36 3.17 9.40 -2.98
N ASP A 37 4.31 9.10 -2.34
CA ASP A 37 5.59 8.89 -3.02
C ASP A 37 5.49 7.71 -4.00
N PHE A 38 4.87 6.60 -3.58
CA PHE A 38 4.61 5.47 -4.47
C PHE A 38 3.71 5.85 -5.66
N LYS A 39 2.60 6.58 -5.43
CA LYS A 39 1.73 7.04 -6.52
C LYS A 39 2.43 7.97 -7.50
N THR A 40 3.37 8.78 -7.01
CA THR A 40 4.11 9.76 -7.80
C THR A 40 5.23 9.11 -8.61
N ASN A 41 5.92 8.12 -8.04
CA ASN A 41 7.04 7.45 -8.70
C ASN A 41 6.56 6.29 -9.59
N CYS A 42 5.62 5.48 -9.11
CA CYS A 42 5.01 4.37 -9.86
C CYS A 42 3.71 4.79 -10.56
N LYS A 43 3.79 5.86 -11.37
CA LYS A 43 2.64 6.42 -12.09
C LYS A 43 2.02 5.41 -13.06
N VAL A 44 0.73 5.14 -12.89
CA VAL A 44 -0.07 4.31 -13.81
C VAL A 44 -1.17 5.16 -14.42
N ARG A 45 -1.31 5.13 -15.75
CA ARG A 45 -2.44 5.71 -16.48
C ARG A 45 -3.00 4.71 -17.47
N ASP A 46 -4.31 4.59 -17.54
CA ASP A 46 -5.01 3.62 -18.41
C ASP A 46 -4.48 2.19 -18.25
N ASN A 47 -4.18 1.81 -17.01
CA ASN A 47 -3.57 0.52 -16.65
C ASN A 47 -2.20 0.25 -17.32
N LYS A 48 -1.54 1.29 -17.83
CA LYS A 48 -0.19 1.25 -18.39
C LYS A 48 0.77 2.01 -17.48
N CYS A 49 1.93 1.41 -17.26
CA CYS A 49 2.99 2.09 -16.53
C CYS A 49 3.47 3.33 -17.31
N ARG A 50 3.57 4.46 -16.61
CA ARG A 50 4.05 5.76 -17.09
C ARG A 50 5.07 6.36 -16.12
N MET A 51 5.77 5.52 -15.34
CA MET A 51 6.86 5.99 -14.50
C MET A 51 8.00 6.58 -15.35
N GLU A 52 8.67 7.57 -14.78
CA GLU A 52 9.82 8.24 -15.41
C GLU A 52 11.12 7.54 -15.01
N ASP A 53 11.22 7.10 -13.76
CA ASP A 53 12.38 6.42 -13.20
C ASP A 53 11.97 5.11 -12.52
N ARG A 54 12.56 4.01 -12.98
CA ARG A 54 12.34 2.66 -12.46
C ARG A 54 12.89 2.50 -11.05
N ASP A 55 14.08 3.03 -10.78
CA ASP A 55 14.75 2.86 -9.49
C ASP A 55 13.99 3.60 -8.40
N SER A 56 13.58 4.84 -8.67
CA SER A 56 12.70 5.62 -7.79
C SER A 56 11.36 4.93 -7.52
N CYS A 57 10.74 4.31 -8.54
CA CYS A 57 9.51 3.52 -8.33
C CYS A 57 9.76 2.27 -7.48
N HIS A 58 10.83 1.52 -7.74
CA HIS A 58 11.15 0.32 -7.01
C HIS A 58 11.48 0.62 -5.53
N GLU A 59 12.20 1.71 -5.27
CA GLU A 59 12.47 2.19 -3.92
C GLU A 59 11.17 2.60 -3.20
N ALA A 60 10.34 3.42 -3.85
CA ALA A 60 9.06 3.83 -3.29
C ALA A 60 8.15 2.62 -2.98
N TRP A 61 8.12 1.62 -3.86
CA TRP A 61 7.40 0.37 -3.64
C TRP A 61 7.97 -0.40 -2.44
N THR A 62 9.29 -0.54 -2.37
CA THR A 62 9.97 -1.24 -1.26
C THR A 62 9.66 -0.59 0.09
N ASN A 63 9.60 0.74 0.13
CA ASN A 63 9.22 1.47 1.33
C ASN A 63 7.73 1.30 1.65
N LEU A 64 6.84 1.33 0.64
CA LEU A 64 5.41 1.10 0.82
C LEU A 64 5.11 -0.30 1.40
N ARG A 65 5.92 -1.33 1.07
CA ARG A 65 5.80 -2.68 1.64
C ARG A 65 5.90 -2.74 3.16
N ARG A 66 6.52 -1.74 3.79
CA ARG A 66 6.66 -1.63 5.24
C ARG A 66 5.42 -1.01 5.90
N SER A 67 4.45 -0.58 5.11
CA SER A 67 3.21 0.07 5.56
C SER A 67 2.04 -0.91 5.55
N PRO A 68 0.95 -0.63 6.29
CA PRO A 68 -0.28 -1.45 6.26
C PRO A 68 -0.97 -1.50 4.90
N MET A 69 -0.58 -0.66 3.94
CA MET A 69 -1.12 -0.67 2.58
C MET A 69 -0.74 -1.94 1.82
N PHE A 70 0.37 -2.57 2.19
CA PHE A 70 0.83 -3.78 1.54
C PHE A 70 0.14 -5.02 2.12
N GLY A 71 -0.34 -5.91 1.25
CA GLY A 71 -1.04 -7.13 1.67
C GLY A 71 -2.48 -6.93 2.16
N CYS A 72 -3.05 -5.73 2.01
CA CYS A 72 -4.45 -5.51 2.35
C CYS A 72 -5.41 -6.35 1.48
N ILE A 73 -6.57 -6.71 2.02
CA ILE A 73 -7.57 -7.54 1.33
C ILE A 73 -8.84 -6.76 0.96
N CYS A 74 -9.65 -7.30 0.05
CA CYS A 74 -10.93 -6.72 -0.33
C CYS A 74 -12.06 -7.75 -0.18
N PRO A 75 -12.83 -7.70 0.93
CA PRO A 75 -13.97 -8.59 1.13
C PRO A 75 -15.08 -8.29 0.12
N ASN A 76 -15.87 -9.31 -0.21
CA ASN A 76 -16.97 -9.20 -1.18
C ASN A 76 -18.18 -8.52 -0.54
N ASN A 77 -18.19 -7.19 -0.53
CA ASN A 77 -19.28 -6.36 -0.02
C ASN A 77 -19.56 -5.14 -0.94
N HIS A 78 -20.51 -4.29 -0.56
CA HIS A 78 -20.87 -3.09 -1.33
C HIS A 78 -19.70 -2.09 -1.53
N MET A 79 -18.65 -2.15 -0.71
CA MET A 79 -17.45 -1.31 -0.81
C MET A 79 -16.32 -1.95 -1.65
N LYS A 80 -16.54 -3.15 -2.20
CA LYS A 80 -15.55 -3.90 -2.99
C LYS A 80 -14.97 -3.09 -4.13
N LYS A 81 -15.78 -2.39 -4.93
CA LYS A 81 -15.30 -1.56 -6.06
C LYS A 81 -14.32 -0.46 -5.65
N ARG A 82 -14.49 0.11 -4.45
CA ARG A 82 -13.56 1.12 -3.91
C ARG A 82 -12.27 0.44 -3.44
N CYS A 83 -12.41 -0.68 -2.73
CA CYS A 83 -11.30 -1.45 -2.23
C CYS A 83 -10.41 -1.98 -3.37
N ASP A 84 -11.02 -2.58 -4.41
CA ASP A 84 -10.32 -3.15 -5.57
C ASP A 84 -9.44 -2.11 -6.29
N ARG A 85 -9.86 -0.84 -6.32
CA ARG A 85 -9.05 0.24 -6.91
C ARG A 85 -7.75 0.46 -6.13
N ILE A 86 -7.83 0.49 -4.80
CA ILE A 86 -6.66 0.63 -3.92
C ILE A 86 -5.77 -0.60 -4.05
N PHE A 87 -6.39 -1.79 -3.98
CA PHE A 87 -5.70 -3.06 -4.10
C PHE A 87 -4.95 -3.18 -5.42
N SER A 88 -5.59 -2.85 -6.54
CA SER A 88 -4.98 -2.91 -7.87
C SER A 88 -3.80 -1.95 -8.00
N MET A 89 -3.95 -0.73 -7.49
CA MET A 89 -2.88 0.26 -7.58
C MET A 89 -1.64 -0.10 -6.76
N VAL A 90 -1.81 -0.76 -5.61
CA VAL A 90 -0.70 -1.14 -4.71
C VAL A 90 -0.11 -2.51 -5.06
N ASN A 91 -0.97 -3.52 -5.29
CA ASN A 91 -0.55 -4.91 -5.48
C ASN A 91 -0.46 -5.34 -6.94
N HIS A 92 -1.23 -4.72 -7.85
CA HIS A 92 -1.20 -5.00 -9.30
C HIS A 92 -0.65 -3.83 -10.12
N ASN A 93 0.31 -3.08 -9.57
CA ASN A 93 0.89 -1.96 -10.29
C ASN A 93 1.77 -2.47 -11.46
N PRO A 94 1.44 -2.18 -12.72
CA PRO A 94 2.22 -2.62 -13.89
C PRO A 94 3.63 -2.02 -13.95
N CYS A 95 3.94 -1.00 -13.14
CA CYS A 95 5.28 -0.45 -13.04
C CYS A 95 6.24 -1.29 -12.20
N VAL A 96 5.74 -2.01 -11.20
CA VAL A 96 6.59 -2.73 -10.24
C VAL A 96 7.04 -4.09 -10.79
N GLY A 97 6.26 -4.68 -11.71
CA GLY A 97 6.56 -5.99 -12.31
C GLY A 97 7.32 -5.93 -13.65
N LYS A 98 7.68 -4.75 -14.13
CA LYS A 98 8.55 -4.57 -15.31
C LYS A 98 9.97 -4.38 -14.86
#